data_AF-A0A2J4YI60-F1
#
_entry.id   AF-A0A2J4YI60-F1
#
_cell.length_a   1.000
_cell.length_b   1.000
_cell.length_c   1.000
_cell.angle_alpha   90.00
_cell.angle_beta   90.00
_cell.angle_gamma   90.00
#
_symmetry.space_group_name_H-M   'P 1'
#
loop_
_entity.id
_entity.type
_entity.pdbx_description
1 polymer ?
#
loop_
_entity_poly.entity_id
_entity_poly.type
_entity_poly.pdbx_seq_one_letter_code
_entity_poly.pdbx_strand_id
1 'polypeptide(L)' 'LLVMPNGSVTLNMPMDEDAQFVAVVGLFNRPDQKDNRWRLVLTRDDLDPDKPRTIELGDGWLSLVPVKE' A
#
# COMPACT_ATOMS: atom_id res chain seq x y z
N LEU A 1 8.27 -0.39 -7.85
CA LEU A 1 9.21 -0.32 -6.70
C LEU A 1 9.68 -1.73 -6.38
N LEU A 2 10.95 -1.90 -6.00
CA LEU A 2 11.49 -3.16 -5.49
C LEU A 2 11.71 -3.02 -3.99
N VAL A 3 11.20 -3.97 -3.21
CA VAL A 3 11.40 -4.02 -1.75
C VAL A 3 12.25 -5.24 -1.46
N MET A 4 13.39 -5.04 -0.81
CA MET A 4 14.24 -6.14 -0.36
C MET A 4 13.63 -6.81 0.87
N PRO A 5 13.85 -8.11 1.10
CA PRO A 5 13.42 -8.78 2.33
C PRO A 5 13.91 -8.02 3.57
N ASN A 6 13.02 -7.82 4.55
CA ASN A 6 13.25 -7.04 5.77
C ASN A 6 13.65 -5.57 5.54
N GLY A 7 13.52 -5.08 4.32
CA GLY A 7 13.72 -3.68 3.97
C GLY A 7 12.41 -2.91 3.96
N SER A 8 12.53 -1.59 3.79
CA SER A 8 11.40 -0.69 3.58
C SER A 8 11.73 0.27 2.45
N VAL A 9 10.68 0.83 1.84
CA VAL A 9 10.81 1.87 0.84
C VAL A 9 9.73 2.92 1.07
N THR A 10 10.07 4.17 0.82
CA THR A 10 9.11 5.28 0.84
C THR A 10 8.85 5.73 -0.59
N LEU A 11 7.57 5.94 -0.92
CA LEU A 11 7.16 6.54 -2.17
C LEU A 11 6.56 7.91 -1.87
N ASN A 12 7.09 8.95 -2.51
CA ASN A 12 6.51 10.29 -2.48
C ASN A 12 6.37 10.76 -3.93
N MET A 13 5.14 10.99 -4.36
CA MET A 13 4.80 11.47 -5.70
C MET A 13 3.58 12.39 -5.59
N PRO A 14 3.51 13.46 -6.41
CA PRO A 14 2.32 14.28 -6.47
C PRO A 14 1.14 13.43 -6.96
N MET A 15 0.01 13.56 -6.26
CA MET A 15 -1.26 12.95 -6.68
C MET A 15 -1.93 13.84 -7.72
N ASP A 16 -2.42 13.23 -8.78
CA ASP A 16 -3.21 13.94 -9.80
C ASP A 16 -4.45 14.59 -9.16
N GLU A 17 -4.83 15.78 -9.63
CA GLU A 17 -5.95 16.54 -9.07
C GLU A 17 -7.27 15.79 -9.21
N ASP A 18 -7.45 15.04 -10.30
CA ASP A 18 -8.67 14.28 -10.59
C ASP A 18 -8.62 12.85 -10.03
N ALA A 19 -7.51 12.41 -9.44
CA ALA A 19 -7.41 11.08 -8.87
C ALA A 19 -8.32 10.94 -7.63
N GLN A 20 -9.16 9.91 -7.64
CA GLN A 20 -10.07 9.58 -6.53
C GLN A 20 -9.59 8.39 -5.70
N PHE A 21 -8.73 7.54 -6.27
CA PHE A 21 -8.26 6.32 -5.64
C PHE A 21 -6.79 6.07 -5.95
N VAL A 22 -6.12 5.38 -5.03
CA VAL A 22 -4.78 4.83 -5.19
C VAL A 22 -4.83 3.34 -4.98
N ALA A 23 -4.44 2.58 -6.00
CA ALA A 23 -4.32 1.13 -5.90
C ALA A 23 -2.85 0.72 -5.68
N VAL A 24 -2.61 -0.14 -4.70
CA VAL A 24 -1.32 -0.74 -4.43
C VAL A 24 -1.41 -2.24 -4.67
N VAL A 25 -0.50 -2.76 -5.49
CA VAL A 25 -0.48 -4.18 -5.90
C VAL A 25 0.87 -4.78 -5.59
N GLY A 26 0.88 -5.88 -4.84
CA GLY A 26 2.07 -6.68 -4.56
C GLY A 26 2.22 -7.80 -5.59
N LEU A 27 3.35 -7.82 -6.29
CA LEU A 27 3.69 -8.89 -7.23
C LEU A 27 4.44 -10.02 -6.50
N PHE A 28 3.66 -10.86 -5.80
CA PHE A 28 4.19 -12.00 -5.05
C PHE A 28 4.31 -13.26 -5.91
N ASN A 29 5.26 -14.14 -5.58
CA ASN A 29 5.37 -15.46 -6.21
C ASN A 29 4.15 -16.36 -5.88
N ARG A 30 3.59 -16.21 -4.66
CA ARG A 30 2.39 -16.91 -4.19
C ARG A 30 1.45 -15.91 -3.49
N PRO A 31 0.63 -15.17 -4.24
CA PRO A 31 -0.28 -14.20 -3.65
C PRO A 31 -1.47 -14.87 -2.95
N ASP A 32 -1.95 -14.27 -1.87
CA ASP A 32 -3.21 -14.68 -1.23
C ASP A 32 -4.42 -14.21 -2.06
N GLN A 33 -4.78 -15.02 -3.05
CA GLN A 33 -5.93 -14.78 -3.93
C GLN A 33 -7.26 -15.09 -3.25
N LYS A 34 -7.28 -15.93 -2.22
CA LYS A 34 -8.51 -16.35 -1.55
C LYS A 34 -9.15 -15.17 -0.81
N ASP A 35 -8.32 -14.44 -0.08
CA ASP A 35 -8.77 -13.28 0.71
C ASP A 35 -8.44 -11.94 0.00
N ASN A 36 -7.94 -11.99 -1.23
CA ASN A 36 -7.55 -10.82 -2.05
C ASN A 36 -6.55 -9.88 -1.37
N ARG A 37 -5.74 -10.38 -0.43
CA ARG A 37 -4.82 -9.56 0.37
C ARG A 37 -3.57 -9.13 -0.39
N TRP A 38 -3.37 -9.55 -1.63
CA TRP A 38 -2.25 -9.13 -2.47
C TRP A 38 -2.38 -7.70 -3.02
N ARG A 39 -3.53 -7.03 -2.81
CA ARG A 39 -3.81 -5.66 -3.26
C ARG A 39 -4.50 -4.84 -2.18
N LEU A 40 -4.33 -3.52 -2.26
CA LEU A 40 -5.05 -2.52 -1.46
C LEU A 40 -5.59 -1.43 -2.39
N VAL A 41 -6.74 -0.88 -2.05
CA VAL A 41 -7.31 0.30 -2.70
C VAL A 41 -7.60 1.31 -1.61
N LEU A 42 -6.99 2.48 -1.72
CA LEU A 42 -7.16 3.61 -0.81
C LEU A 42 -7.97 4.68 -1.54
N THR A 43 -8.92 5.28 -0.85
CA THR A 43 -9.59 6.49 -1.34
C THR A 43 -8.68 7.69 -1.13
N ARG A 44 -8.94 8.79 -1.84
CA ARG A 44 -8.22 10.06 -1.59
C ARG A 44 -8.35 10.51 -0.13
N ASP A 45 -9.50 10.29 0.48
CA ASP A 45 -9.78 10.68 1.87
C ASP A 45 -9.01 9.84 2.90
N ASP A 46 -8.50 8.65 2.51
CA ASP A 46 -7.64 7.81 3.35
C ASP A 46 -6.18 8.31 3.42
N LEU A 47 -5.83 9.34 2.64
CA LEU A 47 -4.47 9.86 2.49
C LEU A 47 -4.33 11.23 3.14
N ASP A 48 -3.34 11.36 4.01
CA ASP A 48 -2.97 12.63 4.64
C ASP A 48 -1.80 13.25 3.85
N PRO A 49 -1.84 14.55 3.53
CA PRO A 49 -0.80 15.22 2.74
C PRO A 49 0.56 15.27 3.45
N ASP A 50 0.57 15.24 4.79
CA ASP A 50 1.76 15.37 5.62
C ASP A 50 2.18 14.04 6.25
N LYS A 51 1.23 13.13 6.48
CA LYS A 51 1.45 11.84 7.14
C LYS A 51 1.33 10.66 6.17
N PRO A 52 2.44 9.93 5.90
CA PRO A 52 2.38 8.77 5.03
C PRO A 52 1.58 7.62 5.65
N ARG A 53 0.88 6.87 4.80
CA ARG A 53 0.30 5.58 5.17
C ARG A 53 1.35 4.49 5.08
N THR A 54 1.46 3.67 6.13
CA THR A 54 2.36 2.51 6.15
C THR A 54 1.62 1.26 5.67
N ILE A 55 2.20 0.57 4.69
CA ILE A 55 1.73 -0.73 4.21
C ILE A 55 2.78 -1.76 4.61
N GLU A 56 2.35 -2.77 5.35
CA GLU A 56 3.17 -3.92 5.70
C GLU A 56 3.09 -4.98 4.61
N LEU A 57 4.24 -5.55 4.26
CA LEU A 57 4.36 -6.63 3.30
C LEU A 57 4.67 -7.93 4.05
N GLY A 58 3.79 -8.92 3.91
CA GLY A 58 4.02 -10.27 4.40
C GLY A 58 4.21 -11.29 3.29
N ASP A 59 4.13 -12.58 3.63
CA ASP A 59 4.24 -13.67 2.66
C ASP A 59 2.97 -13.78 1.81
N GLY A 60 2.96 -13.08 0.67
CA GLY A 60 1.86 -13.12 -0.29
C GLY A 60 0.73 -12.13 -0.03
N TRP A 61 0.87 -11.22 0.94
CA TRP A 61 -0.15 -10.26 1.34
C TRP A 61 0.39 -8.87 1.65
N LEU A 62 -0.50 -7.88 1.55
CA LEU A 62 -0.36 -6.49 1.95
C LEU A 62 -1.35 -6.18 3.06
N SER A 63 -0.93 -5.42 4.06
CA SER A 63 -1.82 -4.91 5.12
C SER A 63 -1.59 -3.43 5.34
N LEU A 64 -2.68 -2.68 5.46
CA LEU A 64 -2.63 -1.28 5.79
C LEU A 64 -2.53 -1.13 7.31
N VAL A 65 -1.43 -0.54 7.78
CA VAL A 65 -1.25 -0.32 9.22
C VAL A 65 -2.25 0.75 9.69
N PRO A 66 -3.01 0.50 10.78
CA PRO A 66 -3.88 1.51 11.36
C PRO A 66 -3.10 2.75 11.79
N VAL A 67 -3.69 3.93 11.58
CA VAL A 67 -3.14 5.17 12.14
C VAL A 67 -3.38 5.11 13.66
N LYS A 68 -2.32 5.26 14.46
CA LYS A 68 -2.47 5.40 15.92
C LYS A 68 -3.03 6.79 16.21
N GLU A 69 -4.07 6.85 17.05
CA GLU A 69 -4.64 8.09 17.59
C GLU A 69 -3.60 8.90 18.40
#